data_AF-A0A928IFV4-F1
#
_entry.id   AF-A0A928IFV4-F1
#
_cell.length_a   1.000
_cell.length_b   1.000
_cell.length_c   1.000
_cell.angle_alpha   90.00
_cell.angle_beta   90.00
_cell.angle_gamma   90.00
#
_symmetry.space_group_name_H-M   'P 1'
#
loop_
_entity.id
_entity.type
_entity.pdbx_description
1 polymer ?
#
loop_
_entity_poly.entity_id
_entity_poly.type
_entity_poly.pdbx_seq_one_letter_code
_entity_poly.pdbx_strand_id
1 'polypeptide(L)'
;MERKAILPAALILDLDDVMWHDGRDLRYIGQASRSEFPRHHVPEDYKIIDQLGRALNMKIICPICLGDWDKDNCLRGVVGVTHNPSGWNRKEEIDYELAEKFFEAAESSPYIDYCIHGLLHGLYDENGVRLNEKEYSRITEDRRVELLPDCELDKHLDLFQHIYDSWGFKKKIISFCPPCGFGFADKDDWGYVDRLSKNLYKRGIRYIIARWQRKIECSKLNSGVWYMEKNVKFGIPSDAPDVDPRYIREFAEEGEEVFGEVMGMHWANFLHYYPQNNLARLGDWIEYFQRQAEVFGIMLSRDIRFTGNQSIYRNNSKISYEDGRCIVDISDALALDFDDLGKEFYISFKNDSLPKSCEGGKMELYESKNNFKTYKITYENKIIKFSF
;
A
#
# COMPACT_ATOMS: atom_id res chain seq x y z
N MET A 1 25.37 15.25 -15.60
CA MET A 1 25.64 14.10 -16.50
C MET A 1 24.37 13.27 -16.52
N GLU A 2 23.85 12.93 -17.70
CA GLU A 2 22.61 12.17 -17.82
C GLU A 2 22.79 10.73 -17.29
N ARG A 3 21.84 10.24 -16.48
CA ARG A 3 21.92 8.88 -15.91
C ARG A 3 21.66 7.85 -17.01
N LYS A 4 22.64 6.96 -17.27
CA LYS A 4 22.55 5.87 -18.26
C LYS A 4 21.86 4.61 -17.73
N ALA A 5 21.97 4.39 -16.43
CA ALA A 5 21.42 3.26 -15.70
C ALA A 5 20.76 3.73 -14.40
N ILE A 6 19.73 3.02 -13.96
CA ILE A 6 19.01 3.29 -12.71
C ILE A 6 18.42 1.99 -12.15
N LEU A 7 18.40 1.87 -10.82
CA LEU A 7 17.55 0.87 -10.15
C LEU A 7 16.11 1.42 -10.13
N PRO A 8 15.19 0.88 -10.95
CA PRO A 8 13.85 1.44 -11.08
C PRO A 8 13.06 1.28 -9.77
N ALA A 9 12.13 2.21 -9.54
CA ALA A 9 11.04 2.06 -8.59
C ALA A 9 10.06 0.99 -9.10
N ALA A 10 9.71 0.04 -8.22
CA ALA A 10 8.72 -1.00 -8.50
C ALA A 10 7.33 -0.50 -8.11
N LEU A 11 6.68 0.23 -9.02
CA LEU A 11 5.38 0.87 -8.79
C LEU A 11 4.31 -0.17 -8.45
N ILE A 12 3.67 -0.01 -7.29
CA ILE A 12 2.51 -0.80 -6.86
C ILE A 12 1.34 0.11 -6.52
N LEU A 13 0.13 -0.37 -6.80
CA LEU A 13 -1.12 0.31 -6.48
C LEU A 13 -1.61 -0.09 -5.09
N ASP A 14 -1.94 0.91 -4.28
CA ASP A 14 -2.65 0.79 -3.02
C ASP A 14 -4.01 1.51 -3.15
N LEU A 15 -5.09 0.78 -2.89
CA LEU A 15 -6.48 1.25 -2.90
C LEU A 15 -7.05 1.25 -1.48
N ASP A 16 -7.01 2.40 -0.82
CA ASP A 16 -7.57 2.59 0.52
C ASP A 16 -9.09 2.37 0.55
N ASP A 17 -9.60 2.13 1.77
CA ASP A 17 -11.03 2.08 2.09
C ASP A 17 -11.80 0.93 1.40
N VAL A 18 -11.13 -0.20 1.19
CA VAL A 18 -11.80 -1.41 0.69
C VAL A 18 -12.55 -2.09 1.84
N MET A 19 -13.58 -2.88 1.52
CA MET A 19 -14.45 -3.58 2.47
C MET A 19 -15.37 -2.68 3.31
N TRP A 20 -15.55 -1.40 2.99
CA TRP A 20 -16.70 -0.68 3.52
C TRP A 20 -18.01 -1.27 2.98
N HIS A 21 -19.03 -1.43 3.84
CA HIS A 21 -20.37 -1.77 3.36
C HIS A 21 -21.10 -0.50 2.92
N ASP A 22 -21.11 0.53 3.77
CA ASP A 22 -21.65 1.84 3.45
C ASP A 22 -20.54 2.77 2.94
N GLY A 23 -20.63 3.16 1.67
CA GLY A 23 -19.68 4.08 1.08
C GLY A 23 -19.90 5.54 1.48
N ARG A 24 -21.09 5.89 2.01
CA ARG A 24 -21.45 7.30 2.24
C ARG A 24 -20.58 7.94 3.32
N ASP A 25 -20.29 9.23 3.15
CA ASP A 25 -19.69 10.02 4.23
C ASP A 25 -20.69 10.16 5.39
N LEU A 26 -20.34 9.66 6.56
CA LEU A 26 -21.15 9.70 7.78
C LEU A 26 -20.56 10.60 8.87
N ARG A 27 -19.58 11.46 8.52
CA ARG A 27 -18.93 12.37 9.47
C ARG A 27 -19.90 13.36 10.11
N TYR A 28 -20.93 13.78 9.38
CA TYR A 28 -21.92 14.76 9.86
C TYR A 28 -22.81 14.22 11.00
N ILE A 29 -22.86 12.90 11.19
CA ILE A 29 -23.54 12.24 12.32
C ILE A 29 -22.54 11.63 13.33
N GLY A 30 -21.28 12.05 13.27
CA GLY A 30 -20.24 11.63 14.22
C GLY A 30 -19.61 10.27 13.91
N GLN A 31 -19.85 9.66 12.75
CA GLN A 31 -19.14 8.44 12.33
C GLN A 31 -17.85 8.80 11.56
N ALA A 32 -17.06 7.78 11.19
CA ALA A 32 -15.82 7.98 10.44
C ALA A 32 -16.08 8.42 9.00
N SER A 33 -15.06 8.99 8.35
CA SER A 33 -15.07 9.05 6.89
C SER A 33 -15.01 7.64 6.34
N ARG A 34 -15.92 7.34 5.41
CA ARG A 34 -15.91 6.10 4.62
C ARG A 34 -15.20 6.41 3.30
N SER A 35 -15.50 5.64 2.25
CA SER A 35 -15.00 5.90 0.90
C SER A 35 -15.63 7.13 0.21
N GLU A 36 -16.53 7.86 0.89
CA GLU A 36 -17.31 9.00 0.38
C GLU A 36 -18.12 8.69 -0.91
N PHE A 37 -18.45 7.41 -1.13
CA PHE A 37 -19.21 6.93 -2.28
C PHE A 37 -20.73 7.05 -2.01
N PRO A 38 -21.55 7.49 -2.97
CA PRO A 38 -22.95 7.87 -2.71
C PRO A 38 -23.93 6.69 -2.56
N ARG A 39 -23.43 5.46 -2.49
CA ARG A 39 -24.23 4.24 -2.31
C ARG A 39 -23.50 3.23 -1.43
N HIS A 40 -24.22 2.22 -0.97
CA HIS A 40 -23.60 1.00 -0.48
C HIS A 40 -22.71 0.39 -1.57
N HIS A 41 -21.59 -0.18 -1.13
CA HIS A 41 -20.80 -1.01 -2.01
C HIS A 41 -21.58 -2.27 -2.39
N VAL A 42 -21.12 -2.96 -3.42
CA VAL A 42 -21.68 -4.24 -3.85
C VAL A 42 -20.56 -5.19 -4.29
N PRO A 43 -20.80 -6.52 -4.36
CA PRO A 43 -19.78 -7.47 -4.81
C PRO A 43 -19.18 -7.14 -6.19
N GLU A 44 -19.95 -6.51 -7.09
CA GLU A 44 -19.48 -6.05 -8.40
C GLU A 44 -18.35 -5.01 -8.33
N ASP A 45 -18.22 -4.27 -7.22
CA ASP A 45 -17.18 -3.26 -7.02
C ASP A 45 -15.77 -3.87 -6.91
N TYR A 46 -15.66 -5.17 -6.67
CA TYR A 46 -14.36 -5.89 -6.60
C TYR A 46 -13.89 -6.35 -7.98
N LYS A 47 -14.78 -6.43 -8.97
CA LYS A 47 -14.44 -6.89 -10.32
C LYS A 47 -13.41 -5.97 -10.97
N ILE A 48 -13.48 -4.65 -10.75
CA ILE A 48 -12.50 -3.72 -11.31
C ILE A 48 -11.10 -3.98 -10.75
N ILE A 49 -10.97 -4.30 -9.46
CA ILE A 49 -9.69 -4.62 -8.83
C ILE A 49 -9.11 -5.91 -9.43
N ASP A 50 -9.90 -6.99 -9.53
CA ASP A 50 -9.44 -8.25 -10.14
C ASP A 50 -8.99 -8.05 -11.60
N GLN A 51 -9.81 -7.38 -12.41
CA GLN A 51 -9.55 -7.21 -13.83
C GLN A 51 -8.35 -6.31 -14.08
N LEU A 52 -8.21 -5.22 -13.31
CA LEU A 52 -7.04 -4.34 -13.38
C LEU A 52 -5.77 -5.08 -12.95
N GLY A 53 -5.80 -5.76 -11.80
CA GLY A 53 -4.67 -6.54 -11.31
C GLY A 53 -4.24 -7.64 -12.28
N ARG A 54 -5.20 -8.32 -12.92
CA ARG A 54 -4.93 -9.30 -13.97
C ARG A 54 -4.26 -8.68 -15.19
N ALA A 55 -4.77 -7.56 -15.68
CA ALA A 55 -4.24 -6.89 -16.86
C ALA A 55 -2.82 -6.35 -16.65
N LEU A 56 -2.51 -5.91 -15.42
CA LEU A 56 -1.19 -5.41 -15.05
C LEU A 56 -0.26 -6.49 -14.49
N ASN A 57 -0.77 -7.71 -14.28
CA ASN A 57 -0.10 -8.78 -13.53
C ASN A 57 0.43 -8.29 -12.16
N MET A 58 -0.42 -7.56 -11.45
CA MET A 58 -0.15 -6.89 -10.18
C MET A 58 -1.18 -7.31 -9.14
N LYS A 59 -0.71 -7.73 -7.97
CA LYS A 59 -1.55 -7.80 -6.77
C LYS A 59 -1.72 -6.40 -6.21
N ILE A 60 -2.95 -5.90 -6.27
CA ILE A 60 -3.31 -4.58 -5.78
C ILE A 60 -3.46 -4.67 -4.26
N ILE A 61 -2.82 -3.75 -3.56
CA ILE A 61 -2.87 -3.67 -2.11
C ILE A 61 -4.21 -3.03 -1.74
N CYS A 62 -4.98 -3.71 -0.91
CA CYS A 62 -6.28 -3.25 -0.46
C CYS A 62 -6.27 -3.12 1.06
N PRO A 63 -5.97 -1.93 1.60
CA PRO A 63 -6.26 -1.61 2.99
C PRO A 63 -7.74 -1.79 3.29
N ILE A 64 -8.07 -2.79 4.12
CA ILE A 64 -9.44 -3.17 4.45
C ILE A 64 -9.89 -2.61 5.80
N CYS A 65 -11.12 -2.11 5.84
CA CYS A 65 -11.85 -1.74 7.07
C CYS A 65 -12.94 -2.79 7.35
N LEU A 66 -12.96 -3.36 8.56
CA LEU A 66 -13.80 -4.54 8.85
C LEU A 66 -14.93 -4.32 9.85
N GLY A 67 -14.99 -3.18 10.52
CA GLY A 67 -15.94 -2.96 11.61
C GLY A 67 -17.41 -3.06 11.18
N ASP A 68 -17.75 -2.66 9.95
CA ASP A 68 -19.12 -2.81 9.41
C ASP A 68 -19.60 -4.27 9.36
N TRP A 69 -18.66 -5.22 9.39
CA TRP A 69 -18.87 -6.66 9.32
C TRP A 69 -18.74 -7.36 10.68
N ASP A 70 -18.75 -6.64 11.80
CA ASP A 70 -18.65 -7.23 13.14
C ASP A 70 -19.90 -8.05 13.54
N LYS A 71 -20.03 -9.27 13.00
CA LYS A 71 -21.19 -10.15 13.22
C LYS A 71 -21.31 -10.68 14.65
N ASP A 72 -20.21 -10.64 15.41
CA ASP A 72 -20.15 -11.11 16.78
C ASP A 72 -20.30 -9.96 17.80
N ASN A 73 -20.43 -8.72 17.30
CA ASN A 73 -20.50 -7.49 18.10
C ASN A 73 -19.31 -7.34 19.06
N CYS A 74 -18.13 -7.82 18.67
CA CYS A 74 -16.93 -7.79 19.51
C CYS A 74 -16.40 -6.37 19.75
N LEU A 75 -16.81 -5.37 18.95
CA LEU A 75 -16.44 -3.97 19.15
C LEU A 75 -17.28 -3.29 20.24
N ARG A 76 -18.35 -3.94 20.74
CA ARG A 76 -19.18 -3.39 21.81
C ARG A 76 -18.37 -3.21 23.11
N GLY A 77 -18.48 -2.03 23.69
CA GLY A 77 -17.81 -1.66 24.94
C GLY A 77 -16.30 -1.45 24.80
N VAL A 78 -15.78 -1.41 23.56
CA VAL A 78 -14.38 -1.11 23.32
C VAL A 78 -14.21 0.40 23.18
N VAL A 79 -13.52 1.00 24.14
CA VAL A 79 -13.20 2.43 24.14
C VAL A 79 -12.42 2.76 22.87
N GLY A 80 -12.77 3.88 22.23
CA GLY A 80 -12.01 4.44 21.13
C GLY A 80 -12.26 3.83 19.75
N VAL A 81 -13.05 2.76 19.65
CA VAL A 81 -13.24 2.04 18.37
C VAL A 81 -14.46 2.53 17.60
N THR A 82 -15.57 2.88 18.26
CA THR A 82 -16.85 3.14 17.60
C THR A 82 -17.58 4.37 18.17
N HIS A 83 -18.44 4.96 17.35
CA HIS A 83 -19.29 6.10 17.70
C HIS A 83 -20.45 5.75 18.66
N ASN A 84 -20.71 4.46 18.89
CA ASN A 84 -21.77 4.00 19.78
C ASN A 84 -21.29 2.77 20.59
N PRO A 85 -20.38 2.96 21.56
CA PRO A 85 -19.70 1.85 22.23
C PRO A 85 -20.65 0.91 22.98
N SER A 86 -21.66 1.44 23.68
CA SER A 86 -22.62 0.61 24.45
C SER A 86 -23.71 0.00 23.57
N GLY A 87 -24.13 0.70 22.52
CA GLY A 87 -25.22 0.29 21.63
C GLY A 87 -24.77 -0.46 20.37
N TRP A 88 -23.47 -0.71 20.19
CA TRP A 88 -22.94 -1.36 18.99
C TRP A 88 -23.59 -2.72 18.73
N ASN A 89 -24.35 -2.83 17.64
CA ASN A 89 -25.01 -4.07 17.23
C ASN A 89 -25.07 -4.19 15.70
N ARG A 90 -24.02 -4.75 15.09
CA ARG A 90 -23.97 -5.03 13.66
C ARG A 90 -24.60 -6.36 13.30
N LYS A 91 -24.63 -7.32 14.22
CA LYS A 91 -25.22 -8.66 14.00
C LYS A 91 -26.62 -8.63 13.39
N GLU A 92 -27.47 -7.69 13.82
CA GLU A 92 -28.85 -7.53 13.35
C GLU A 92 -28.96 -6.70 12.06
N GLU A 93 -27.92 -5.93 11.72
CA GLU A 93 -27.88 -5.02 10.57
C GLU A 93 -27.19 -5.65 9.35
N ILE A 94 -26.46 -6.75 9.54
CA ILE A 94 -25.76 -7.46 8.47
C ILE A 94 -26.75 -8.33 7.68
N ASP A 95 -26.85 -8.05 6.39
CA ASP A 95 -27.36 -9.01 5.41
C ASP A 95 -26.27 -10.07 5.15
N TYR A 96 -26.42 -11.25 5.77
CA TYR A 96 -25.44 -12.33 5.68
C TYR A 96 -25.29 -12.88 4.27
N GLU A 97 -26.38 -12.95 3.49
CA GLU A 97 -26.30 -13.47 2.12
C GLU A 97 -25.50 -12.52 1.22
N LEU A 98 -25.74 -11.22 1.38
CA LEU A 98 -24.96 -10.20 0.69
C LEU A 98 -23.50 -10.21 1.16
N ALA A 99 -23.25 -10.26 2.46
CA ALA A 99 -21.91 -10.31 3.05
C ALA A 99 -21.11 -11.50 2.50
N GLU A 100 -21.68 -12.71 2.47
CA GLU A 100 -21.03 -13.90 1.89
C GLU A 100 -20.60 -13.67 0.44
N LYS A 101 -21.45 -13.04 -0.39
CA LYS A 101 -21.11 -12.71 -1.78
C LYS A 101 -19.97 -11.69 -1.89
N PHE A 102 -19.91 -10.72 -0.99
CA PHE A 102 -18.79 -9.77 -0.91
C PHE A 102 -17.47 -10.47 -0.62
N PHE A 103 -17.46 -11.31 0.41
CA PHE A 103 -16.27 -12.02 0.83
C PHE A 103 -15.82 -13.05 -0.23
N GLU A 104 -16.76 -13.77 -0.86
CA GLU A 104 -16.45 -14.67 -1.97
C GLU A 104 -15.84 -13.91 -3.16
N ALA A 105 -16.41 -12.77 -3.55
CA ALA A 105 -15.89 -11.95 -4.63
C ALA A 105 -14.47 -11.43 -4.33
N ALA A 106 -14.21 -10.98 -3.10
CA ALA A 106 -12.90 -10.48 -2.70
C ALA A 106 -11.86 -11.61 -2.56
N GLU A 107 -12.23 -12.75 -1.97
CA GLU A 107 -11.33 -13.87 -1.68
C GLU A 107 -10.96 -14.67 -2.94
N SER A 108 -11.89 -14.78 -3.89
CA SER A 108 -11.67 -15.51 -5.14
C SER A 108 -10.64 -14.85 -6.08
N SER A 109 -10.38 -13.55 -5.95
CA SER A 109 -9.37 -12.87 -6.75
C SER A 109 -7.95 -13.12 -6.23
N PRO A 110 -7.03 -13.67 -7.03
CA PRO A 110 -5.61 -13.78 -6.64
C PRO A 110 -4.87 -12.43 -6.72
N TYR A 111 -5.52 -11.38 -7.24
CA TYR A 111 -4.95 -10.05 -7.45
C TYR A 111 -5.37 -9.03 -6.39
N ILE A 112 -6.16 -9.43 -5.40
CA ILE A 112 -6.49 -8.62 -4.22
C ILE A 112 -5.58 -9.07 -3.07
N ASP A 113 -4.67 -8.18 -2.63
CA ASP A 113 -3.77 -8.39 -1.51
C ASP A 113 -4.24 -7.58 -0.31
N TYR A 114 -4.75 -8.25 0.73
CA TYR A 114 -5.30 -7.56 1.89
C TYR A 114 -4.20 -6.91 2.74
N CYS A 115 -4.50 -5.71 3.19
CA CYS A 115 -3.66 -4.91 4.06
C CYS A 115 -4.50 -4.48 5.28
N ILE A 116 -3.94 -4.52 6.48
CA ILE A 116 -4.66 -4.01 7.66
C ILE A 116 -4.82 -2.51 7.50
N HIS A 117 -6.05 -2.01 7.48
CA HIS A 117 -6.33 -0.58 7.57
C HIS A 117 -6.85 -0.23 8.96
N GLY A 118 -8.01 -0.76 9.34
CA GLY A 118 -8.58 -0.48 10.65
C GLY A 118 -9.88 -1.22 10.87
N LEU A 119 -10.48 -0.97 12.03
CA LEU A 119 -11.83 -1.40 12.33
C LEU A 119 -12.82 -0.41 11.73
N LEU A 120 -12.72 0.86 12.10
CA LEU A 120 -13.71 1.87 11.74
C LEU A 120 -13.10 3.19 11.24
N HIS A 121 -11.77 3.28 11.04
CA HIS A 121 -11.09 4.45 10.45
C HIS A 121 -11.30 5.74 11.27
N GLY A 122 -11.55 5.62 12.57
CA GLY A 122 -11.85 6.76 13.43
C GLY A 122 -11.26 6.59 14.82
N LEU A 123 -10.88 7.72 15.42
CA LEU A 123 -10.62 7.82 16.86
C LEU A 123 -11.87 8.37 17.54
N TYR A 124 -12.35 7.66 18.55
CA TYR A 124 -13.49 8.05 19.36
C TYR A 124 -13.09 8.26 20.82
N ASP A 125 -13.85 9.04 21.56
CA ASP A 125 -13.76 9.05 23.02
C ASP A 125 -14.59 7.91 23.65
N GLU A 126 -14.60 7.85 24.98
CA GLU A 126 -15.38 6.86 25.75
C GLU A 126 -16.91 6.96 25.56
N ASN A 127 -17.41 8.12 25.09
CA ASN A 127 -18.81 8.37 24.82
C ASN A 127 -19.18 8.16 23.34
N GLY A 128 -18.22 7.77 22.50
CA GLY A 128 -18.41 7.62 21.07
C GLY A 128 -18.37 8.93 20.29
N VAL A 129 -17.89 10.03 20.88
CA VAL A 129 -17.66 11.27 20.16
C VAL A 129 -16.41 11.12 19.32
N ARG A 130 -16.53 11.36 18.01
CA ARG A 130 -15.40 11.30 17.09
C ARG A 130 -14.42 12.45 17.34
N LEU A 131 -13.16 12.11 17.53
CA LEU A 131 -12.06 13.04 17.79
C LEU A 131 -11.23 13.34 16.54
N ASN A 132 -10.91 12.33 15.71
CA ASN A 132 -10.23 12.46 14.41
C ASN A 132 -10.31 11.13 13.61
N GLU A 133 -9.62 11.03 12.47
CA GLU A 133 -9.56 9.83 11.58
C GLU A 133 -8.45 8.83 11.94
N LYS A 134 -7.81 8.99 13.11
CA LYS A 134 -6.54 8.35 13.41
C LYS A 134 -6.70 7.23 14.43
N GLU A 135 -7.26 6.11 13.97
CA GLU A 135 -7.75 5.00 14.82
C GLU A 135 -6.73 4.48 15.84
N TYR A 136 -5.46 4.33 15.46
CA TYR A 136 -4.44 3.78 16.35
C TYR A 136 -3.83 4.80 17.30
N SER A 137 -4.57 5.82 17.72
CA SER A 137 -4.02 6.88 18.55
C SER A 137 -4.96 7.39 19.61
N ARG A 138 -4.42 8.22 20.50
CA ARG A 138 -5.15 8.89 21.56
C ARG A 138 -4.82 10.37 21.57
N ILE A 139 -5.71 11.17 22.16
CA ILE A 139 -5.46 12.58 22.46
C ILE A 139 -5.13 12.69 23.95
N THR A 140 -3.96 13.23 24.28
CA THR A 140 -3.52 13.45 25.66
C THR A 140 -4.17 14.70 26.27
N GLU A 141 -4.04 14.88 27.58
CA GLU A 141 -4.56 16.06 28.30
C GLU A 141 -4.03 17.40 27.73
N ASP A 142 -2.77 17.42 27.26
CA ASP A 142 -2.15 18.56 26.60
C ASP A 142 -2.45 18.65 25.10
N ARG A 143 -3.44 17.90 24.61
CA ARG A 143 -3.95 17.87 23.23
C ARG A 143 -2.93 17.40 22.19
N ARG A 144 -1.94 16.61 22.59
CA ARG A 144 -1.06 15.91 21.66
C ARG A 144 -1.73 14.64 21.16
N VAL A 145 -1.37 14.21 19.96
CA VAL A 145 -1.84 12.94 19.40
C VAL A 145 -0.72 11.93 19.53
N GLU A 146 -0.95 10.86 20.30
CA GLU A 146 0.05 9.82 20.59
C GLU A 146 -0.44 8.43 20.16
N LEU A 147 0.47 7.47 19.99
CA LEU A 147 0.11 6.05 19.76
C LEU A 147 -0.66 5.53 20.96
N LEU A 148 -1.68 4.71 20.72
CA LEU A 148 -2.35 3.95 21.78
C LEU A 148 -1.33 3.17 22.63
N PRO A 149 -1.55 3.03 23.95
CA PRO A 149 -0.79 2.08 24.76
C PRO A 149 -0.77 0.68 24.13
N ASP A 150 0.29 -0.08 24.37
CA ASP A 150 0.49 -1.38 23.70
C ASP A 150 -0.69 -2.35 23.94
N CYS A 151 -1.29 -2.35 25.13
CA CYS A 151 -2.46 -3.18 25.43
C CYS A 151 -3.72 -2.79 24.63
N GLU A 152 -3.92 -1.50 24.36
CA GLU A 152 -5.04 -1.00 23.55
C GLU A 152 -4.77 -1.26 22.06
N LEU A 153 -3.54 -1.04 21.60
CA LEU A 153 -3.13 -1.38 20.24
C LEU A 153 -3.29 -2.87 19.95
N ASP A 154 -2.82 -3.74 20.86
CA ASP A 154 -3.00 -5.19 20.75
C ASP A 154 -4.48 -5.55 20.68
N LYS A 155 -5.32 -4.93 21.51
CA LYS A 155 -6.77 -5.14 21.48
C LYS A 155 -7.40 -4.75 20.15
N HIS A 156 -7.03 -3.62 19.55
CA HIS A 156 -7.52 -3.24 18.21
C HIS A 156 -7.13 -4.28 17.15
N LEU A 157 -5.87 -4.71 17.14
CA LEU A 157 -5.37 -5.70 16.18
C LEU A 157 -6.00 -7.08 16.38
N ASP A 158 -6.25 -7.48 17.63
CA ASP A 158 -6.89 -8.76 17.95
C ASP A 158 -8.37 -8.75 17.56
N LEU A 159 -9.07 -7.63 17.74
CA LEU A 159 -10.45 -7.46 17.26
C LEU A 159 -10.54 -7.48 15.74
N PHE A 160 -9.59 -6.83 15.05
CA PHE A 160 -9.51 -6.89 13.59
C PHE A 160 -9.33 -8.33 13.12
N GLN A 161 -8.38 -9.06 13.70
CA GLN A 161 -8.12 -10.46 13.38
C GLN A 161 -9.33 -11.34 13.70
N HIS A 162 -10.02 -11.09 14.82
CA HIS A 162 -11.23 -11.82 15.18
C HIS A 162 -12.33 -11.66 14.13
N ILE A 163 -12.63 -10.43 13.69
CA ILE A 163 -13.63 -10.20 12.64
C ILE A 163 -13.17 -10.87 11.34
N TYR A 164 -11.91 -10.70 10.94
CA TYR A 164 -11.33 -11.33 9.75
C TYR A 164 -11.50 -12.86 9.76
N ASP A 165 -11.11 -13.51 10.85
CA ASP A 165 -11.21 -14.96 11.00
C ASP A 165 -12.67 -15.44 11.06
N SER A 166 -13.56 -14.65 11.67
CA SER A 166 -14.98 -14.99 11.78
C SER A 166 -15.63 -15.12 10.41
N TRP A 167 -15.21 -14.33 9.41
CA TRP A 167 -15.67 -14.41 8.02
C TRP A 167 -14.95 -15.47 7.19
N GLY A 168 -13.97 -16.15 7.79
CA GLY A 168 -13.32 -17.30 7.19
C GLY A 168 -12.30 -16.95 6.11
N PHE A 169 -11.84 -15.70 6.02
CA PHE A 169 -10.74 -15.33 5.12
C PHE A 169 -9.52 -16.24 5.32
N LYS A 170 -8.84 -16.58 4.22
CA LYS A 170 -7.68 -17.50 4.22
C LYS A 170 -6.40 -16.83 3.77
N LYS A 171 -6.48 -15.73 3.03
CA LYS A 171 -5.30 -14.95 2.66
C LYS A 171 -4.54 -14.48 3.90
N LYS A 172 -3.22 -14.56 3.85
CA LYS A 172 -2.35 -14.05 4.91
C LYS A 172 -2.10 -12.56 4.66
N ILE A 173 -2.40 -11.72 5.65
CA ILE A 173 -2.06 -10.30 5.61
C ILE A 173 -0.60 -10.11 6.03
N ILE A 174 0.19 -9.42 5.22
CA ILE A 174 1.60 -9.13 5.49
C ILE A 174 1.92 -7.63 5.49
N SER A 175 0.94 -6.78 5.23
CA SER A 175 1.10 -5.33 5.16
C SER A 175 0.09 -4.61 6.05
N PHE A 176 0.47 -3.41 6.47
CA PHE A 176 -0.33 -2.50 7.29
C PHE A 176 -0.30 -1.09 6.69
N CYS A 177 -1.47 -0.47 6.57
CA CYS A 177 -1.64 0.91 6.11
C CYS A 177 -2.45 1.67 7.17
N PRO A 178 -1.87 2.59 7.97
CA PRO A 178 -2.63 3.31 8.97
C PRO A 178 -3.65 4.27 8.33
N PRO A 179 -4.89 4.33 8.86
CA PRO A 179 -5.88 5.35 8.51
C PRO A 179 -5.27 6.74 8.58
N CYS A 180 -5.36 7.49 7.48
CA CYS A 180 -4.80 8.85 7.35
C CYS A 180 -3.28 9.01 7.64
N GLY A 181 -2.49 7.93 7.55
CA GLY A 181 -1.03 7.99 7.75
C GLY A 181 -0.60 8.24 9.20
N PHE A 182 0.69 8.50 9.41
CA PHE A 182 1.29 8.68 10.74
C PHE A 182 1.40 10.15 11.17
N GLY A 183 0.30 10.92 11.08
CA GLY A 183 0.31 12.34 11.46
C GLY A 183 0.49 12.64 12.96
N PHE A 184 1.17 11.78 13.72
CA PHE A 184 1.27 11.77 15.19
C PHE A 184 2.56 12.38 15.74
N ALA A 185 3.60 12.44 14.91
CA ALA A 185 4.90 12.86 15.39
C ALA A 185 5.00 14.38 15.30
N ASP A 186 5.22 15.03 16.45
CA ASP A 186 6.19 16.12 16.46
C ASP A 186 7.44 15.61 15.72
N LYS A 187 7.95 16.46 14.84
CA LYS A 187 8.58 16.15 13.53
C LYS A 187 9.70 15.09 13.45
N ASP A 188 10.11 14.47 14.55
CA ASP A 188 11.28 13.59 14.67
C ASP A 188 11.07 12.31 15.54
N ASP A 189 9.85 11.98 16.00
CA ASP A 189 9.63 10.77 16.84
C ASP A 189 9.37 9.47 16.04
N TRP A 190 10.45 8.90 15.49
CA TRP A 190 10.45 7.54 14.93
C TRP A 190 10.12 6.45 15.95
N GLY A 191 10.28 6.73 17.24
CA GLY A 191 9.99 5.78 18.32
C GLY A 191 8.56 5.26 18.29
N TYR A 192 7.62 6.09 17.82
CA TYR A 192 6.23 5.71 17.56
C TYR A 192 6.12 4.57 16.54
N VAL A 193 6.68 4.75 15.35
CA VAL A 193 6.53 3.82 14.22
C VAL A 193 7.25 2.52 14.56
N ASP A 194 8.39 2.62 15.23
CA ASP A 194 9.11 1.49 15.77
C ASP A 194 8.29 0.71 16.81
N ARG A 195 7.61 1.39 17.75
CA ARG A 195 6.78 0.72 18.76
C ARG A 195 5.61 -0.01 18.12
N LEU A 196 4.87 0.64 17.23
CA LEU A 196 3.77 0.03 16.47
C LEU A 196 4.27 -1.17 15.66
N SER A 197 5.38 -1.01 14.94
CA SER A 197 5.92 -2.06 14.07
C SER A 197 6.34 -3.31 14.84
N LYS A 198 6.76 -3.22 16.11
CA LYS A 198 7.01 -4.39 16.96
C LYS A 198 5.75 -5.22 17.18
N ASN A 199 4.60 -4.58 17.42
CA ASN A 199 3.33 -5.28 17.61
C ASN A 199 2.78 -5.85 16.31
N LEU A 200 3.00 -5.16 15.19
CA LEU A 200 2.67 -5.64 13.85
C LEU A 200 3.55 -6.84 13.43
N TYR A 201 4.87 -6.79 13.69
CA TYR A 201 5.81 -7.85 13.30
C TYR A 201 5.46 -9.20 13.93
N LYS A 202 5.07 -9.20 15.22
CA LYS A 202 4.60 -10.39 15.96
C LYS A 202 3.41 -11.07 15.29
N ARG A 203 2.58 -10.31 14.57
CA ARG A 203 1.38 -10.79 13.85
C ARG A 203 1.66 -11.15 12.38
N GLY A 204 2.93 -11.18 11.99
CA GLY A 204 3.33 -11.59 10.64
C GLY A 204 3.36 -10.45 9.61
N ILE A 205 3.13 -9.20 10.03
CA ILE A 205 3.30 -8.03 9.17
C ILE A 205 4.79 -7.80 8.89
N ARG A 206 5.11 -7.47 7.65
CA ARG A 206 6.47 -7.23 7.15
C ARG A 206 6.61 -5.89 6.45
N TYR A 207 5.49 -5.29 6.03
CA TYR A 207 5.46 -4.02 5.33
C TYR A 207 4.53 -3.04 6.02
N ILE A 208 4.98 -1.79 6.21
CA ILE A 208 4.13 -0.67 6.58
C ILE A 208 4.11 0.29 5.40
N ILE A 209 2.91 0.61 4.93
CA ILE A 209 2.68 1.51 3.82
C ILE A 209 2.00 2.73 4.40
N ALA A 210 2.67 3.87 4.43
CA ALA A 210 2.06 5.06 4.98
C ALA A 210 2.56 6.30 4.27
N ARG A 211 1.73 7.33 4.31
CA ARG A 211 2.16 8.67 3.94
C ARG A 211 2.90 9.29 5.11
N TRP A 212 4.12 9.76 4.88
CA TRP A 212 4.81 10.66 5.79
C TRP A 212 4.77 12.09 5.29
N GLN A 213 4.68 13.04 6.22
CA GLN A 213 4.64 14.47 5.87
C GLN A 213 6.02 15.03 5.46
N ARG A 214 7.08 14.24 5.60
CA ARG A 214 8.43 14.52 5.08
C ARG A 214 8.83 13.39 4.13
N LYS A 215 9.68 13.69 3.15
CA LYS A 215 10.29 12.69 2.28
C LYS A 215 11.15 11.74 3.12
N ILE A 216 10.54 10.70 3.68
CA ILE A 216 11.25 9.59 4.28
C ILE A 216 11.55 8.62 3.15
N GLU A 217 12.83 8.26 3.04
CA GLU A 217 13.26 7.18 2.18
C GLU A 217 12.83 5.85 2.83
N CYS A 218 12.37 4.91 2.01
CA CYS A 218 11.95 3.59 2.47
C CYS A 218 13.07 2.93 3.30
N SER A 219 12.72 2.39 4.46
CA SER A 219 13.72 2.00 5.46
C SER A 219 13.29 0.81 6.30
N LYS A 220 14.28 0.10 6.86
CA LYS A 220 14.06 -0.99 7.81
C LYS A 220 13.88 -0.41 9.21
N LEU A 221 12.78 -0.74 9.85
CA LEU A 221 12.51 -0.41 11.26
C LEU A 221 13.26 -1.36 12.19
N ASN A 222 13.45 -0.98 13.46
CA ASN A 222 14.17 -1.85 14.42
C ASN A 222 13.44 -3.18 14.70
N SER A 223 12.14 -3.24 14.42
CA SER A 223 11.35 -4.48 14.49
C SER A 223 11.64 -5.46 13.36
N GLY A 224 12.33 -5.03 12.30
CA GLY A 224 12.52 -5.78 11.07
C GLY A 224 11.45 -5.54 10.00
N VAL A 225 10.43 -4.71 10.28
CA VAL A 225 9.42 -4.30 9.29
C VAL A 225 10.00 -3.29 8.31
N TRP A 226 9.64 -3.41 7.04
CA TRP A 226 10.02 -2.46 6.00
C TRP A 226 8.97 -1.36 5.85
N TYR A 227 9.38 -0.10 6.02
CA TYR A 227 8.55 1.07 5.80
C TYR A 227 8.61 1.50 4.34
N MET A 228 7.45 1.73 3.74
CA MET A 228 7.30 2.16 2.36
C MET A 228 6.44 3.43 2.30
N GLU A 229 6.98 4.44 1.63
CA GLU A 229 6.30 5.73 1.49
C GLU A 229 5.18 5.64 0.45
N LYS A 230 3.97 6.00 0.89
CA LYS A 230 2.76 6.07 0.07
C LYS A 230 2.62 7.45 -0.55
N ASN A 231 2.66 7.50 -1.88
CA ASN A 231 2.51 8.73 -2.63
C ASN A 231 1.05 8.92 -3.07
N VAL A 232 0.37 9.91 -2.48
CA VAL A 232 -1.05 10.25 -2.75
C VAL A 232 -1.16 11.54 -3.60
N LYS A 233 -0.07 11.98 -4.25
CA LYS A 233 0.04 13.34 -4.82
C LYS A 233 -0.62 13.56 -6.19
N PHE A 234 -1.51 12.68 -6.65
CA PHE A 234 -2.08 12.78 -8.00
C PHE A 234 -3.18 13.84 -8.16
N GLY A 235 -3.49 14.59 -7.11
CA GLY A 235 -4.52 15.64 -7.16
C GLY A 235 -5.93 15.08 -7.37
N ILE A 236 -6.09 13.77 -7.18
CA ILE A 236 -7.38 13.07 -7.23
C ILE A 236 -7.98 13.17 -5.83
N PRO A 237 -9.14 13.82 -5.69
CA PRO A 237 -9.86 13.83 -4.43
C PRO A 237 -10.21 12.40 -4.00
N SER A 238 -10.10 12.12 -2.70
CA SER A 238 -10.44 10.82 -2.12
C SER A 238 -11.88 10.40 -2.40
N ASP A 239 -12.75 11.40 -2.53
CA ASP A 239 -14.19 11.34 -2.73
C ASP A 239 -14.62 11.46 -4.18
N ALA A 240 -13.70 11.48 -5.15
CA ALA A 240 -14.05 11.55 -6.57
C ALA A 240 -14.39 10.14 -7.08
N PRO A 241 -15.69 9.77 -7.27
CA PRO A 241 -16.05 8.54 -7.95
C PRO A 241 -15.83 8.67 -9.45
N ASP A 242 -15.70 7.54 -10.14
CA ASP A 242 -15.60 7.49 -11.61
C ASP A 242 -14.59 8.52 -12.10
N VAL A 243 -13.32 8.36 -11.71
CA VAL A 243 -12.22 9.22 -12.17
C VAL A 243 -11.83 8.80 -13.58
N ASP A 244 -11.54 9.78 -14.44
CA ASP A 244 -11.03 9.52 -15.79
C ASP A 244 -9.50 9.61 -15.76
N PRO A 245 -8.78 8.48 -15.88
CA PRO A 245 -7.35 8.45 -15.69
C PRO A 245 -6.54 9.10 -16.83
N ARG A 246 -7.21 9.53 -17.90
CA ARG A 246 -6.57 10.30 -18.99
C ARG A 246 -6.26 11.73 -18.57
N TYR A 247 -6.89 12.23 -17.52
CA TYR A 247 -6.63 13.58 -16.96
C TYR A 247 -5.75 13.56 -15.71
N ILE A 248 -5.33 12.38 -15.25
CA ILE A 248 -4.41 12.25 -14.13
C ILE A 248 -2.99 12.52 -14.63
N ARG A 249 -2.23 13.32 -13.87
CA ARG A 249 -0.81 13.55 -14.16
C ARG A 249 -0.01 12.25 -14.03
N GLU A 250 1.03 12.12 -14.84
CA GLU A 250 2.00 11.03 -14.73
C GLU A 250 2.65 11.00 -13.33
N PHE A 251 3.04 9.80 -12.87
CA PHE A 251 3.64 9.51 -11.57
C PHE A 251 4.96 10.26 -11.37
N ALA A 252 5.74 10.32 -12.46
CA ALA A 252 6.96 11.11 -12.56
C ALA A 252 7.12 11.56 -14.01
N GLU A 253 7.69 12.75 -14.22
CA GLU A 253 8.09 13.18 -15.57
C GLU A 253 9.46 12.62 -15.94
N GLU A 254 9.76 12.56 -17.24
CA GLU A 254 11.07 12.10 -17.70
C GLU A 254 12.19 13.00 -17.14
N GLY A 255 13.16 12.38 -16.46
CA GLY A 255 14.27 13.08 -15.83
C GLY A 255 14.00 13.57 -14.41
N GLU A 256 12.76 13.47 -13.92
CA GLU A 256 12.47 13.67 -12.50
C GLU A 256 12.88 12.44 -11.68
N GLU A 257 13.22 12.68 -10.41
CA GLU A 257 13.43 11.60 -9.47
C GLU A 257 12.08 11.03 -9.05
N VAL A 258 11.85 9.78 -9.42
CA VAL A 258 10.66 9.01 -9.00
C VAL A 258 10.64 8.94 -7.47
N PHE A 259 9.63 9.55 -6.83
CA PHE A 259 9.53 9.56 -5.38
C PHE A 259 8.51 8.52 -4.89
N GLY A 260 8.99 7.56 -4.08
CA GLY A 260 8.21 6.44 -3.58
C GLY A 260 7.92 5.35 -4.62
N GLU A 261 7.45 4.21 -4.14
CA GLU A 261 7.09 3.05 -4.96
C GLU A 261 5.61 2.68 -4.86
N VAL A 262 4.85 3.31 -3.95
CA VAL A 262 3.43 3.03 -3.76
C VAL A 262 2.60 4.21 -4.24
N MET A 263 1.74 3.97 -5.23
CA MET A 263 0.69 4.90 -5.64
C MET A 263 -0.54 4.67 -4.79
N GLY A 264 -0.84 5.64 -3.92
CA GLY A 264 -2.04 5.61 -3.08
C GLY A 264 -3.24 6.24 -3.79
N MET A 265 -4.34 5.50 -3.84
CA MET A 265 -5.64 5.93 -4.34
C MET A 265 -6.74 5.42 -3.42
N HIS A 266 -7.96 5.90 -3.60
CA HIS A 266 -9.12 5.39 -2.86
C HIS A 266 -9.92 4.47 -3.78
N TRP A 267 -10.51 3.42 -3.21
CA TRP A 267 -11.32 2.47 -3.97
C TRP A 267 -12.42 3.17 -4.78
N ALA A 268 -13.06 4.18 -4.21
CA ALA A 268 -14.07 5.01 -4.86
C ALA A 268 -13.63 5.59 -6.22
N ASN A 269 -12.35 5.92 -6.39
CA ASN A 269 -11.82 6.50 -7.63
C ASN A 269 -12.02 5.59 -8.87
N PHE A 270 -12.16 4.28 -8.65
CA PHE A 270 -12.30 3.27 -9.69
C PHE A 270 -13.76 2.86 -9.94
N LEU A 271 -14.69 3.31 -9.10
CA LEU A 271 -16.06 2.84 -9.11
C LEU A 271 -16.99 3.77 -9.87
N HIS A 272 -17.92 3.18 -10.61
CA HIS A 272 -19.01 3.90 -11.23
C HIS A 272 -20.23 3.90 -10.30
N TYR A 273 -20.99 5.00 -10.32
CA TYR A 273 -22.30 5.10 -9.66
C TYR A 273 -23.21 3.89 -9.90
N TYR A 274 -23.16 3.32 -11.11
CA TYR A 274 -23.90 2.15 -11.53
C TYR A 274 -22.93 0.96 -11.60
N PRO A 275 -23.03 -0.04 -10.70
CA PRO A 275 -22.04 -1.11 -10.59
C PRO A 275 -21.78 -1.88 -11.89
N GLN A 276 -22.79 -2.03 -12.75
CA GLN A 276 -22.65 -2.68 -14.06
C GLN A 276 -21.66 -1.97 -14.99
N ASN A 277 -21.33 -0.70 -14.71
CA ASN A 277 -20.40 0.12 -15.47
C ASN A 277 -19.02 0.25 -14.79
N ASN A 278 -18.74 -0.45 -13.69
CA ASN A 278 -17.44 -0.35 -13.01
C ASN A 278 -16.24 -0.66 -13.94
N LEU A 279 -16.46 -1.44 -15.00
CA LEU A 279 -15.42 -1.77 -15.98
C LEU A 279 -15.34 -0.78 -17.16
N ALA A 280 -16.18 0.25 -17.21
CA ALA A 280 -16.26 1.17 -18.36
C ALA A 280 -14.93 1.89 -18.64
N ARG A 281 -14.13 2.16 -17.60
CA ARG A 281 -12.80 2.80 -17.71
C ARG A 281 -11.62 1.88 -17.43
N LEU A 282 -11.85 0.57 -17.38
CA LEU A 282 -10.77 -0.39 -17.15
C LEU A 282 -9.63 -0.21 -18.17
N GLY A 283 -9.96 -0.03 -19.45
CA GLY A 283 -8.97 0.22 -20.50
C GLY A 283 -8.14 1.47 -20.28
N ASP A 284 -8.78 2.59 -19.91
CA ASP A 284 -8.09 3.85 -19.63
C ASP A 284 -7.15 3.74 -18.42
N TRP A 285 -7.55 3.00 -17.38
CA TRP A 285 -6.70 2.71 -16.21
C TRP A 285 -5.50 1.85 -16.58
N ILE A 286 -5.72 0.77 -17.35
CA ILE A 286 -4.62 -0.07 -17.84
C ILE A 286 -3.62 0.77 -18.63
N GLU A 287 -4.11 1.61 -19.55
CA GLU A 287 -3.26 2.49 -20.34
C GLU A 287 -2.48 3.46 -19.44
N TYR A 288 -3.14 4.07 -18.45
CA TYR A 288 -2.48 4.97 -17.50
C TYR A 288 -1.29 4.31 -16.79
N PHE A 289 -1.47 3.11 -16.23
CA PHE A 289 -0.38 2.39 -15.56
C PHE A 289 0.70 1.92 -16.53
N GLN A 290 0.32 1.52 -17.75
CA GLN A 290 1.28 1.16 -18.79
C GLN A 290 2.14 2.36 -19.20
N ARG A 291 1.56 3.57 -19.32
CA ARG A 291 2.31 4.80 -19.57
C ARG A 291 3.29 5.10 -18.44
N GLN A 292 2.92 4.90 -17.17
CA GLN A 292 3.87 5.03 -16.06
C GLN A 292 5.09 4.12 -16.24
N ALA A 293 4.87 2.89 -16.71
CA ALA A 293 5.93 1.92 -16.95
C ALA A 293 6.82 2.26 -18.16
N GLU A 294 6.45 3.22 -19.01
CA GLU A 294 7.30 3.75 -20.09
C GLU A 294 8.27 4.83 -19.60
N VAL A 295 8.16 5.29 -18.34
CA VAL A 295 9.07 6.28 -17.75
C VAL A 295 10.35 5.58 -17.29
N PHE A 296 11.50 6.10 -17.72
CA PHE A 296 12.81 5.56 -17.31
C PHE A 296 13.00 5.66 -15.79
N GLY A 297 13.11 4.51 -15.13
CA GLY A 297 13.19 4.42 -13.67
C GLY A 297 11.90 3.97 -12.99
N ILE A 298 10.85 3.62 -13.75
CA ILE A 298 9.63 2.97 -13.25
C ILE A 298 9.49 1.60 -13.88
N MET A 299 9.11 0.61 -13.08
CA MET A 299 8.58 -0.67 -13.56
C MET A 299 7.33 -1.04 -12.75
N LEU A 300 6.40 -1.79 -13.34
CA LEU A 300 5.23 -2.26 -12.60
C LEU A 300 5.60 -3.43 -11.68
N SER A 301 5.13 -3.36 -10.45
CA SER A 301 5.29 -4.41 -9.46
C SER A 301 4.28 -5.53 -9.64
N ARG A 302 4.67 -6.73 -9.20
CA ARG A 302 3.80 -7.91 -9.16
C ARG A 302 3.07 -8.06 -7.84
N ASP A 303 3.70 -7.64 -6.74
CA ASP A 303 3.17 -7.70 -5.38
C ASP A 303 4.03 -6.86 -4.42
N ILE A 304 3.58 -6.74 -3.17
CA ILE A 304 4.29 -5.93 -2.16
C ILE A 304 5.70 -6.44 -1.84
N ARG A 305 5.95 -7.76 -1.98
CA ARG A 305 7.28 -8.35 -1.73
C ARG A 305 8.27 -7.93 -2.81
N PHE A 306 7.83 -7.98 -4.06
CA PHE A 306 8.59 -7.50 -5.20
C PHE A 306 8.92 -6.02 -5.04
N THR A 307 7.93 -5.19 -4.65
CA THR A 307 8.17 -3.78 -4.40
C THR A 307 9.17 -3.54 -3.27
N GLY A 308 8.96 -4.20 -2.11
CA GLY A 308 9.84 -4.07 -0.96
C GLY A 308 11.28 -4.45 -1.28
N ASN A 309 11.48 -5.59 -1.95
CA ASN A 309 12.82 -6.05 -2.34
C ASN A 309 13.52 -5.07 -3.28
N GLN A 310 12.83 -4.62 -4.33
CA GLN A 310 13.41 -3.65 -5.24
C GLN A 310 13.70 -2.30 -4.54
N SER A 311 12.81 -1.85 -3.64
CA SER A 311 12.99 -0.62 -2.87
C SER A 311 14.24 -0.69 -1.98
N ILE A 312 14.49 -1.84 -1.33
CA ILE A 312 15.71 -2.07 -0.55
C ILE A 312 16.96 -1.86 -1.42
N TYR A 313 17.03 -2.53 -2.59
CA TYR A 313 18.18 -2.37 -3.48
C TYR A 313 18.30 -0.95 -4.00
N ARG A 314 17.21 -0.36 -4.48
CA ARG A 314 17.19 0.98 -5.04
C ARG A 314 17.71 2.04 -4.06
N ASN A 315 17.28 1.97 -2.81
CA ASN A 315 17.60 2.99 -1.81
C ASN A 315 18.92 2.72 -1.08
N ASN A 316 19.46 1.49 -1.13
CA ASN A 316 20.65 1.09 -0.38
C ASN A 316 21.76 0.51 -1.28
N SER A 317 21.79 0.89 -2.55
CA SER A 317 22.88 0.53 -3.47
C SER A 317 23.47 1.78 -4.11
N LYS A 318 24.74 1.70 -4.49
CA LYS A 318 25.45 2.80 -5.14
C LYS A 318 25.73 2.45 -6.58
N ILE A 319 25.38 3.37 -7.49
CA ILE A 319 25.73 3.27 -8.91
C ILE A 319 26.87 4.24 -9.20
N SER A 320 27.99 3.74 -9.71
CA SER A 320 29.11 4.56 -10.20
C SER A 320 29.50 4.19 -11.63
N TYR A 321 30.28 5.06 -12.28
CA TYR A 321 30.77 4.85 -13.63
C TYR A 321 32.30 5.02 -13.65
N GLU A 322 33.00 3.97 -14.05
CA GLU A 322 34.47 3.92 -14.07
C GLU A 322 34.91 3.13 -15.31
N ASP A 323 35.89 3.64 -16.07
CA ASP A 323 36.52 2.94 -17.20
C ASP A 323 35.54 2.31 -18.21
N GLY A 324 34.47 3.04 -18.56
CA GLY A 324 33.45 2.56 -19.50
C GLY A 324 32.54 1.47 -18.95
N ARG A 325 32.51 1.31 -17.61
CA ARG A 325 31.65 0.36 -16.91
C ARG A 325 30.66 1.08 -16.01
N CYS A 326 29.49 0.49 -15.84
CA CYS A 326 28.57 0.81 -14.75
C CYS A 326 28.80 -0.18 -13.61
N ILE A 327 29.02 0.31 -12.40
CA ILE A 327 29.27 -0.50 -11.21
C ILE A 327 28.10 -0.29 -10.25
N VAL A 328 27.51 -1.39 -9.78
CA VAL A 328 26.46 -1.40 -8.76
C VAL A 328 27.01 -2.10 -7.53
N ASP A 329 27.13 -1.35 -6.43
CA ASP A 329 27.48 -1.88 -5.11
C ASP A 329 26.22 -2.04 -4.27
N ILE A 330 25.88 -3.30 -3.97
CA ILE A 330 24.70 -3.68 -3.16
C ILE A 330 25.08 -4.01 -1.70
N SER A 331 26.29 -3.66 -1.25
CA SER A 331 26.77 -4.04 0.07
C SER A 331 25.90 -3.49 1.20
N ASP A 332 25.47 -2.24 1.10
CA ASP A 332 24.63 -1.58 2.12
C ASP A 332 23.22 -2.24 2.16
N ALA A 333 22.63 -2.56 1.00
CA ALA A 333 21.38 -3.30 0.91
C ALA A 333 21.44 -4.67 1.60
N LEU A 334 22.52 -5.43 1.38
CA LEU A 334 22.71 -6.73 2.03
C LEU A 334 23.01 -6.63 3.53
N ALA A 335 23.59 -5.52 3.98
CA ALA A 335 23.88 -5.28 5.38
C ALA A 335 22.61 -5.02 6.22
N LEU A 336 21.49 -4.68 5.57
CA LEU A 336 20.21 -4.49 6.26
C LEU A 336 19.65 -5.79 6.84
N ASP A 337 20.06 -6.97 6.34
CA ASP A 337 19.63 -8.27 6.84
C ASP A 337 18.09 -8.39 6.96
N PHE A 338 17.37 -8.05 5.89
CA PHE A 338 15.91 -8.11 5.86
C PHE A 338 15.46 -9.51 5.42
N ASP A 339 14.62 -10.17 6.24
CA ASP A 339 14.23 -11.58 6.09
C ASP A 339 13.68 -11.93 4.70
N ASP A 340 12.93 -11.01 4.07
CA ASP A 340 12.28 -11.23 2.79
C ASP A 340 13.14 -10.79 1.58
N LEU A 341 14.38 -10.32 1.81
CA LEU A 341 15.27 -9.83 0.76
C LEU A 341 15.69 -10.96 -0.19
N GLY A 342 15.29 -10.85 -1.46
CA GLY A 342 15.63 -11.81 -2.51
C GLY A 342 17.11 -11.79 -2.91
N LYS A 343 17.51 -12.75 -3.77
CA LYS A 343 18.84 -12.75 -4.41
C LYS A 343 18.85 -12.03 -5.77
N GLU A 344 17.82 -11.24 -6.03
CA GLU A 344 17.56 -10.66 -7.33
C GLU A 344 17.17 -9.19 -7.18
N PHE A 345 17.67 -8.35 -8.09
CA PHE A 345 17.26 -6.97 -8.24
C PHE A 345 17.13 -6.61 -9.72
N TYR A 346 16.50 -5.48 -10.00
CA TYR A 346 16.26 -5.01 -11.36
C TYR A 346 17.03 -3.71 -11.61
N ILE A 347 17.54 -3.56 -12.84
CA ILE A 347 18.25 -2.36 -13.29
C ILE A 347 17.82 -2.03 -14.72
N SER A 348 17.52 -0.75 -14.97
CA SER A 348 17.14 -0.25 -16.29
C SER A 348 18.31 0.49 -16.92
N PHE A 349 18.56 0.25 -18.20
CA PHE A 349 19.57 0.92 -19.02
C PHE A 349 18.91 1.59 -20.23
N LYS A 350 19.30 2.83 -20.52
CA LYS A 350 18.88 3.50 -21.77
C LYS A 350 19.36 2.73 -22.99
N ASN A 351 18.58 2.77 -24.08
CA ASN A 351 18.85 1.99 -25.29
C ASN A 351 20.18 2.32 -25.99
N ASP A 352 20.73 3.51 -25.79
CA ASP A 352 22.04 3.93 -26.29
C ASP A 352 23.22 3.50 -25.40
N SER A 353 22.91 2.87 -24.26
CA SER A 353 23.84 2.52 -23.19
C SER A 353 23.56 1.11 -22.67
N LEU A 354 23.27 0.16 -23.56
CA LEU A 354 22.99 -1.23 -23.18
C LEU A 354 24.27 -1.98 -22.83
N PRO A 355 24.29 -2.75 -21.73
CA PRO A 355 25.46 -3.53 -21.34
C PRO A 355 25.65 -4.75 -22.26
N LYS A 356 26.89 -5.03 -22.62
CA LYS A 356 27.32 -6.23 -23.37
C LYS A 356 27.59 -7.43 -22.47
N SER A 357 28.03 -7.18 -21.24
CA SER A 357 28.37 -8.23 -20.27
C SER A 357 28.07 -7.78 -18.84
N CYS A 358 27.91 -8.76 -17.96
CA CYS A 358 27.73 -8.59 -16.52
C CYS A 358 28.75 -9.48 -15.79
N GLU A 359 29.54 -8.88 -14.90
CA GLU A 359 30.41 -9.58 -13.95
C GLU A 359 29.81 -9.48 -12.54
N GLY A 360 29.94 -10.52 -11.73
CA GLY A 360 29.41 -10.55 -10.35
C GLY A 360 27.96 -10.98 -10.22
N GLY A 361 27.32 -11.40 -11.31
CA GLY A 361 25.98 -11.99 -11.31
C GLY A 361 25.54 -12.45 -12.69
N LYS A 362 24.32 -12.99 -12.78
CA LYS A 362 23.64 -13.33 -14.03
C LYS A 362 22.68 -12.23 -14.42
N MET A 363 22.70 -11.84 -15.69
CA MET A 363 21.86 -10.80 -16.26
C MET A 363 20.89 -11.40 -17.26
N GLU A 364 19.59 -11.18 -17.04
CA GLU A 364 18.51 -11.65 -17.91
C GLU A 364 17.64 -10.46 -18.32
N LEU A 365 17.28 -10.36 -19.60
CA LEU A 365 16.35 -9.34 -20.06
C LEU A 365 14.99 -9.57 -19.38
N TYR A 366 14.50 -8.58 -18.65
CA TYR A 366 13.21 -8.64 -17.98
C TYR A 366 12.09 -8.07 -18.86
N GLU A 367 12.31 -6.86 -19.39
CA GLU A 367 11.37 -6.20 -20.31
C GLU A 367 12.12 -5.23 -21.23
N SER A 368 11.50 -4.93 -22.38
CA SER A 368 11.96 -3.92 -23.31
C SER A 368 10.91 -2.82 -23.44
N LYS A 369 11.37 -1.58 -23.35
CA LYS A 369 10.58 -0.35 -23.48
C LYS A 369 11.10 0.46 -24.65
N ASN A 370 10.36 1.50 -25.04
CA ASN A 370 10.73 2.30 -26.22
C ASN A 370 12.13 2.93 -26.09
N ASN A 371 12.48 3.40 -24.88
CA ASN A 371 13.72 4.16 -24.64
C ASN A 371 14.74 3.45 -23.73
N PHE A 372 14.38 2.31 -23.14
CA PHE A 372 15.25 1.57 -22.22
C PHE A 372 14.92 0.08 -22.19
N LYS A 373 15.81 -0.70 -21.56
CA LYS A 373 15.58 -2.10 -21.21
C LYS A 373 15.84 -2.30 -19.74
N THR A 374 14.98 -3.08 -19.09
CA THR A 374 15.19 -3.50 -17.70
C THR A 374 15.71 -4.93 -17.70
N TYR A 375 16.73 -5.17 -16.89
CA TYR A 375 17.34 -6.49 -16.70
C TYR A 375 17.14 -6.93 -15.25
N LYS A 376 16.86 -8.21 -15.09
CA LYS A 376 16.91 -8.91 -13.81
C LYS A 376 18.34 -9.35 -13.56
N ILE A 377 18.86 -9.06 -12.37
CA ILE A 377 20.20 -9.40 -11.93
C ILE A 377 20.10 -10.38 -10.77
N THR A 378 20.51 -11.63 -10.98
CA THR A 378 20.74 -12.58 -9.89
C THR A 378 22.20 -12.48 -9.48
N TYR A 379 22.49 -11.84 -8.35
CA TYR A 379 23.88 -11.55 -7.97
C TYR A 379 24.58 -12.77 -7.37
N GLU A 380 25.88 -12.86 -7.64
CA GLU A 380 26.81 -13.82 -7.02
C GLU A 380 27.81 -13.09 -6.11
N ASN A 381 28.05 -11.81 -6.36
CA ASN A 381 28.92 -10.92 -5.59
C ASN A 381 28.19 -9.62 -5.20
N LYS A 382 28.70 -8.92 -4.18
CA LYS A 382 28.15 -7.62 -3.74
C LYS A 382 28.43 -6.47 -4.71
N ILE A 383 29.40 -6.65 -5.61
CA ILE A 383 29.76 -5.68 -6.64
C ILE A 383 29.44 -6.29 -7.99
N ILE A 384 28.56 -5.63 -8.73
CA ILE A 384 28.12 -6.03 -10.07
C ILE A 384 28.67 -5.02 -11.06
N LYS A 385 29.32 -5.50 -12.13
CA LYS A 385 29.92 -4.62 -13.16
C LYS A 385 29.33 -4.90 -14.52
N PHE A 386 28.93 -3.84 -15.20
CA PHE A 386 28.35 -3.88 -16.54
C PHE A 386 29.28 -3.16 -17.52
N SER A 387 29.68 -3.83 -18.60
CA SER A 387 30.53 -3.24 -19.65
C SER A 387 29.69 -2.83 -20.86
N PHE A 388 29.89 -1.62 -21.39
CA PHE A 388 29.13 -1.08 -22.53
C PHE A 388 29.75 -1.37 -23.91
#